data_AF-A0A354BPN7-F1
#
_entry.id   AF-A0A354BPN7-F1
#
_cell.length_a   1.000
_cell.length_b   1.000
_cell.length_c   1.000
_cell.angle_alpha   90.00
_cell.angle_beta   90.00
_cell.angle_gamma   90.00
#
_symmetry.space_group_name_H-M   'P 1'
#
loop_
_entity.id
_entity.type
_entity.pdbx_description
1 polymer ?
#
loop_
_entity_poly.entity_id
_entity_poly.type
_entity_poly.pdbx_seq_one_letter_code
_entity_poly.pdbx_strand_id
1 'polypeptide(L)'
;MNDQALSIGQIPRLPEADGSTVSEVSPLPYSSRWSRFVSVLCAGVLLASLAGILWLSLTVPKLQRFEEPGRALDLMVGRMMEAQDGLHRAPKWQQWVAEWTMDNEEQASRQAIRWYQELIATTDDPSAKLRLAILLGESGHESKALAEAQGWHDRGTSAESFRQLIVAAYDAAPLSLEQETQLQATLAETLPIGWFYDHLAARLAQRAGDHALLTTINLQRQMKEEQVQRWIRPLMISELTCLAFGSVILLGIVRLKGRGLNVLQ
;
A
#
# COMPACT_ATOMS: atom_id res chain seq x y z
N MET A 1 -20.98 51.58 98.65
CA MET A 1 -19.64 52.00 99.11
C MET A 1 -18.64 51.50 98.08
N ASN A 2 -18.02 52.45 97.37
CA ASN A 2 -16.66 52.45 96.79
C ASN A 2 -15.67 51.45 97.45
N ASP A 3 -14.59 50.93 96.84
CA ASP A 3 -13.73 51.40 95.76
C ASP A 3 -12.80 50.23 95.30
N GLN A 4 -12.33 50.30 94.05
CA GLN A 4 -11.00 49.87 93.53
C GLN A 4 -10.50 48.41 93.67
N ALA A 5 -10.18 47.77 92.53
CA ALA A 5 -8.78 47.57 92.11
C ALA A 5 -8.67 46.91 90.72
N LEU A 6 -7.84 47.54 89.88
CA LEU A 6 -7.37 47.09 88.57
C LEU A 6 -6.66 45.74 88.62
N SER A 7 -6.91 44.88 87.62
CA SER A 7 -5.82 44.20 86.92
C SER A 7 -6.29 43.64 85.57
N ILE A 8 -5.90 44.33 84.49
CA ILE A 8 -6.03 43.88 83.11
C ILE A 8 -4.93 42.85 82.86
N GLY A 9 -5.28 41.57 82.90
CA GLY A 9 -4.38 40.44 82.66
C GLY A 9 -4.19 40.15 81.17
N GLN A 10 -3.10 40.69 80.63
CA GLN A 10 -2.18 40.10 79.65
C GLN A 10 -2.73 39.37 78.40
N ILE A 11 -2.64 40.09 77.28
CA ILE A 11 -2.60 39.58 75.90
C ILE A 11 -1.31 38.76 75.70
N PRO A 12 -1.35 37.50 75.24
CA PRO A 12 -0.17 36.81 74.75
C PRO A 12 0.31 37.46 73.45
N ARG A 13 1.54 37.99 73.48
CA ARG A 13 2.24 38.57 72.34
C ARG A 13 2.39 37.56 71.19
N LEU A 14 2.05 38.03 69.99
CA LEU A 14 2.58 37.53 68.72
C LEU A 14 4.12 37.56 68.74
N PRO A 15 4.82 36.51 68.29
CA PRO A 15 6.14 36.66 67.72
C PRO A 15 6.01 37.26 66.31
N GLU A 16 6.68 38.38 66.09
CA GLU A 16 6.93 38.96 64.78
C GLU A 16 7.64 37.96 63.86
N ALA A 17 7.34 38.13 62.58
CA ALA A 17 7.83 37.33 61.46
C ALA A 17 9.36 37.25 61.45
N ASP A 18 9.86 36.02 61.33
CA ASP A 18 11.12 35.78 60.64
C ASP A 18 10.83 34.85 59.46
N GLY A 19 11.33 35.24 58.29
CA GLY A 19 10.90 34.75 57.00
C GLY A 19 11.00 33.24 56.87
N SER A 20 9.88 32.60 56.52
CA SER A 20 9.86 31.20 56.08
C SER A 20 8.91 31.10 54.90
N THR A 21 9.48 31.41 53.73
CA THR A 21 9.17 30.87 52.40
C THR A 21 7.77 30.31 52.21
N VAL A 22 6.97 31.00 51.38
CA VAL A 22 5.95 30.38 50.54
C VAL A 22 6.56 29.08 50.00
N SER A 23 6.10 27.93 50.50
CA SER A 23 6.33 26.66 49.80
C SER A 23 5.51 26.74 48.53
N GLU A 24 6.11 27.34 47.51
CA GLU A 24 5.88 26.98 46.13
C GLU A 24 5.99 25.46 46.09
N VAL A 25 4.85 24.77 46.08
CA VAL A 25 4.81 23.35 45.75
C VAL A 25 5.19 23.29 44.28
N SER A 26 6.50 23.31 44.05
CA SER A 26 7.11 22.92 42.79
C SER A 26 6.47 21.57 42.43
N PRO A 27 5.83 21.41 41.26
CA PRO A 27 5.40 20.10 40.83
C PRO A 27 6.68 19.26 40.77
N LEU A 28 6.79 18.30 41.70
CA LEU A 28 7.89 17.34 41.73
C LEU A 28 8.12 16.87 40.28
N PRO A 29 9.33 16.99 39.73
CA PRO A 29 9.57 16.52 38.38
C PRO A 29 9.20 15.04 38.38
N TYR A 30 8.19 14.67 37.59
CA TYR A 30 7.78 13.28 37.43
C TYR A 30 8.91 12.53 36.71
N SER A 31 9.97 12.22 37.45
CA SER A 31 11.18 11.57 36.95
C SER A 31 11.02 10.07 37.09
N SER A 32 9.99 9.51 36.48
CA SER A 32 9.91 8.06 36.37
C SER A 32 10.89 7.64 35.28
N ARG A 33 12.01 7.03 35.69
CA ARG A 33 12.99 6.39 34.78
C ARG A 33 12.28 5.44 33.80
N TRP A 34 11.14 4.89 34.21
CA TRP A 34 10.23 4.10 33.40
C TRP A 34 9.58 4.89 32.24
N SER A 35 9.04 6.08 32.50
CA SER A 35 8.46 6.93 31.44
C SER A 35 9.52 7.40 30.43
N ARG A 36 10.74 7.67 30.92
CA ARG A 36 11.89 8.00 30.05
C ARG A 36 12.32 6.78 29.23
N PHE A 37 12.38 5.61 29.84
CA PHE A 37 12.71 4.36 29.14
C PHE A 37 11.67 4.02 28.05
N VAL A 38 10.38 4.13 28.35
CA VAL A 38 9.30 3.91 27.38
C VAL A 38 9.36 4.95 26.24
N SER A 39 9.63 6.21 26.55
CA SER A 39 9.76 7.26 25.53
C SER A 39 10.96 7.03 24.62
N VAL A 40 12.10 6.60 25.17
CA VAL A 40 13.31 6.27 24.40
C VAL A 40 13.07 5.02 23.54
N LEU A 41 12.38 4.01 24.06
CA LEU A 41 12.01 2.82 23.30
C LEU A 41 11.09 3.18 22.13
N CYS A 42 10.08 4.02 22.38
CA CYS A 42 9.13 4.47 21.36
C CYS A 42 9.82 5.34 20.29
N ALA A 43 10.71 6.27 20.72
CA ALA A 43 11.55 7.05 19.80
C ALA A 43 12.50 6.15 18.99
N GLY A 44 13.05 5.10 19.61
CA GLY A 44 13.89 4.11 18.94
C GLY A 44 13.13 3.32 17.87
N VAL A 45 11.91 2.87 18.19
CA VAL A 45 11.03 2.19 17.22
C VAL A 45 10.64 3.15 16.08
N LEU A 46 10.29 4.40 16.39
CA LEU A 46 9.99 5.40 15.35
C LEU A 46 11.19 5.68 14.45
N LEU A 47 12.38 5.87 15.03
CA LEU A 47 13.61 6.06 14.26
C LEU A 47 13.97 4.83 13.43
N ALA A 48 13.79 3.62 13.96
CA ALA A 48 14.00 2.38 13.22
C ALA A 48 12.99 2.23 12.07
N SER A 49 11.71 2.59 12.29
CA SER A 49 10.69 2.59 11.24
C SER A 49 11.01 3.64 10.16
N LEU A 50 11.41 4.86 10.56
CA LEU A 50 11.77 5.93 9.64
C LEU A 50 13.02 5.56 8.86
N ALA A 51 14.03 4.99 9.52
CA ALA A 51 15.23 4.47 8.87
C ALA A 51 14.91 3.31 7.94
N GLY A 52 13.97 2.43 8.29
CA GLY A 52 13.49 1.35 7.42
C GLY A 52 12.78 1.87 6.17
N ILE A 53 11.89 2.87 6.33
CA ILE A 53 11.23 3.56 5.22
C ILE A 53 12.24 4.29 4.35
N LEU A 54 13.20 5.00 4.95
CA LEU A 54 14.26 5.71 4.23
C LEU A 54 15.18 4.73 3.52
N TRP A 55 15.52 3.62 4.15
CA TRP A 55 16.32 2.54 3.59
C TRP A 55 15.61 1.91 2.40
N LEU A 56 14.33 1.55 2.53
CA LEU A 56 13.49 1.07 1.41
C LEU A 56 13.39 2.13 0.30
N SER A 57 13.22 3.41 0.63
CA SER A 57 13.20 4.52 -0.33
C SER A 57 14.54 4.73 -1.05
N LEU A 58 15.65 4.32 -0.44
CA LEU A 58 17.01 4.45 -0.99
C LEU A 58 17.51 3.17 -1.68
N THR A 59 17.05 1.99 -1.28
CA THR A 59 17.41 0.69 -1.87
C THR A 59 16.46 0.24 -2.97
N VAL A 60 15.22 0.71 -2.98
CA VAL A 60 14.40 0.67 -4.20
C VAL A 60 14.97 1.75 -5.12
N PRO A 61 15.51 1.38 -6.31
CA PRO A 61 16.13 2.36 -7.19
C PRO A 61 15.13 3.47 -7.46
N LYS A 62 15.43 4.67 -6.97
CA LYS A 62 14.74 5.88 -7.39
C LYS A 62 14.96 5.98 -8.89
N LEU A 63 13.92 5.60 -9.64
CA LEU A 63 13.75 5.88 -11.07
C LEU A 63 14.36 7.24 -11.34
N GLN A 64 15.57 7.24 -11.89
CA GLN A 64 16.30 8.44 -12.24
C GLN A 64 15.45 9.18 -13.27
N ARG A 65 14.62 10.11 -12.78
CA ARG A 65 14.14 11.31 -13.46
C ARG A 65 13.81 11.09 -14.96
N PHE A 66 12.81 10.24 -15.21
CA PHE A 66 12.07 9.96 -16.45
C PHE A 66 12.78 10.21 -17.80
N GLU A 67 13.77 9.37 -18.14
CA GLU A 67 14.24 9.22 -19.53
C GLU A 67 13.19 8.46 -20.41
N GLU A 68 12.32 7.64 -19.79
CA GLU A 68 11.29 6.81 -20.46
C GLU A 68 9.98 6.74 -19.65
N PRO A 69 9.01 7.68 -19.84
CA PRO A 69 7.75 7.69 -19.09
C PRO A 69 6.91 6.41 -19.29
N GLY A 70 6.99 5.79 -20.48
CA GLY A 70 6.26 4.54 -20.77
C GLY A 70 6.71 3.36 -19.92
N ARG A 71 8.01 3.23 -19.64
CA ARG A 71 8.54 2.12 -18.84
C ARG A 71 8.21 2.26 -17.35
N ALA A 72 8.22 3.49 -16.84
CA ALA A 72 7.80 3.76 -15.47
C ALA A 72 6.30 3.47 -15.28
N LEU A 73 5.46 3.88 -16.25
CA LEU A 73 4.04 3.59 -16.23
C LEU A 73 3.77 2.08 -16.33
N ASP A 74 4.51 1.36 -17.17
CA ASP A 74 4.43 -0.10 -17.30
C ASP A 74 4.68 -0.82 -15.97
N LEU A 75 5.77 -0.48 -15.30
CA LEU A 75 6.10 -1.07 -14.01
C LEU A 75 5.06 -0.72 -12.93
N MET A 76 4.63 0.54 -12.87
CA MET A 76 3.66 0.99 -11.87
C MET A 76 2.29 0.32 -12.07
N VAL A 77 1.76 0.36 -13.29
CA VAL A 77 0.47 -0.25 -13.62
C VAL A 77 0.54 -1.76 -13.51
N GLY A 78 1.63 -2.39 -13.99
CA GLY A 78 1.83 -3.83 -13.85
C GLY A 78 1.80 -4.27 -12.39
N ARG A 79 2.49 -3.54 -11.49
CA ARG A 79 2.46 -3.83 -10.04
C ARG A 79 1.09 -3.56 -9.41
N MET A 80 0.43 -2.49 -9.82
CA MET A 80 -0.90 -2.14 -9.32
C MET A 80 -1.93 -3.22 -9.69
N MET A 81 -1.95 -3.65 -10.95
CA MET A 81 -2.88 -4.67 -11.42
C MET A 81 -2.56 -6.06 -10.84
N GLU A 82 -1.28 -6.43 -10.73
CA GLU A 82 -0.86 -7.68 -10.07
C GLU A 82 -1.30 -7.72 -8.59
N ALA A 83 -1.28 -6.59 -7.88
CA ALA A 83 -1.79 -6.50 -6.52
C ALA A 83 -3.32 -6.69 -6.46
N GLN A 84 -4.07 -6.12 -7.43
CA GLN A 84 -5.52 -6.27 -7.52
C GLN A 84 -5.93 -7.72 -7.84
N ASP A 85 -5.20 -8.41 -8.71
CA ASP A 85 -5.44 -9.84 -8.98
C ASP A 85 -5.15 -10.72 -7.76
N GLY A 86 -4.08 -10.39 -7.03
CA GLY A 86 -3.73 -11.07 -5.79
C GLY A 86 -4.84 -10.96 -4.74
N LEU A 87 -5.53 -9.82 -4.68
CA LEU A 87 -6.69 -9.63 -3.79
C LEU A 87 -7.87 -10.51 -4.18
N HIS A 88 -8.15 -10.72 -5.46
CA HIS A 88 -9.22 -11.61 -5.91
C HIS A 88 -9.00 -13.07 -5.50
N ARG A 89 -7.75 -13.49 -5.36
CA ARG A 89 -7.40 -14.84 -4.88
C ARG A 89 -7.21 -14.90 -3.36
N ALA A 90 -7.22 -13.75 -2.68
CA ALA A 90 -7.02 -13.67 -1.25
C ALA A 90 -8.25 -14.19 -0.46
N PRO A 91 -8.06 -14.68 0.78
CA PRO A 91 -9.17 -15.01 1.66
C PRO A 91 -10.18 -13.85 1.81
N LYS A 92 -11.47 -14.17 1.91
CA LYS A 92 -12.58 -13.19 1.93
C LYS A 92 -12.43 -12.04 2.94
N TRP A 93 -11.76 -12.27 4.08
CA TRP A 93 -11.52 -11.20 5.06
C TRP A 93 -10.53 -10.15 4.54
N GLN A 94 -9.56 -10.55 3.71
CA GLN A 94 -8.61 -9.62 3.07
C GLN A 94 -9.30 -8.82 1.96
N GLN A 95 -10.16 -9.48 1.18
CA GLN A 95 -11.01 -8.82 0.20
C GLN A 95 -11.89 -7.76 0.85
N TRP A 96 -12.54 -8.10 1.98
CA TRP A 96 -13.39 -7.16 2.71
C TRP A 96 -12.61 -5.95 3.26
N VAL A 97 -11.40 -6.16 3.81
CA VAL A 97 -10.54 -5.06 4.27
C VAL A 97 -10.08 -4.19 3.09
N ALA A 98 -9.73 -4.81 1.96
CA ALA A 98 -9.31 -4.09 0.76
C ALA A 98 -10.47 -3.29 0.15
N GLU A 99 -11.67 -3.84 0.09
CA GLU A 99 -12.89 -3.15 -0.36
C GLU A 99 -13.21 -1.93 0.51
N TRP A 100 -12.85 -1.96 1.79
CA TRP A 100 -13.05 -0.83 2.70
C TRP A 100 -11.94 0.24 2.63
N THR A 101 -10.71 -0.14 2.26
CA THR A 101 -9.53 0.75 2.33
C THR A 101 -8.96 1.16 0.98
N MET A 102 -9.22 0.42 -0.09
CA MET A 102 -8.67 0.62 -1.43
C MET A 102 -9.78 0.89 -2.45
N ASP A 103 -9.44 1.68 -3.47
CA ASP A 103 -10.28 1.81 -4.66
C ASP A 103 -10.48 0.42 -5.31
N ASN A 104 -11.69 0.19 -5.82
CA ASN A 104 -12.05 -1.08 -6.42
C ASN A 104 -11.26 -1.34 -7.72
N GLU A 105 -11.24 -2.59 -8.18
CA GLU A 105 -10.52 -2.98 -9.40
C GLU A 105 -10.95 -2.15 -10.62
N GLU A 106 -12.24 -1.82 -10.72
CA GLU A 106 -12.79 -1.02 -11.81
C GLU A 106 -12.24 0.43 -11.79
N GLN A 107 -11.97 1.00 -10.62
CA GLN A 107 -11.32 2.31 -10.48
C GLN A 107 -9.84 2.23 -10.84
N ALA A 108 -9.13 1.18 -10.37
CA ALA A 108 -7.72 0.97 -10.69
C ALA A 108 -7.50 0.80 -12.21
N SER A 109 -8.32 -0.02 -12.87
CA SER A 109 -8.28 -0.20 -14.33
C SER A 109 -8.65 1.08 -15.09
N ARG A 110 -9.69 1.81 -14.68
CA ARG A 110 -10.04 3.12 -15.26
C ARG A 110 -8.91 4.13 -15.15
N GLN A 111 -8.21 4.16 -14.02
CA GLN A 111 -7.08 5.05 -13.81
C GLN A 111 -5.89 4.67 -14.70
N ALA A 112 -5.58 3.38 -14.79
CA ALA A 112 -4.54 2.86 -15.69
C ALA A 112 -4.83 3.23 -17.15
N ILE A 113 -6.06 3.02 -17.62
CA ILE A 113 -6.50 3.40 -18.98
C ILE A 113 -6.25 4.88 -19.24
N ARG A 114 -6.63 5.75 -18.30
CA ARG A 114 -6.45 7.20 -18.44
C ARG A 114 -4.97 7.59 -18.57
N TRP A 115 -4.09 7.00 -17.75
CA TRP A 115 -2.66 7.28 -17.83
C TRP A 115 -2.04 6.82 -19.15
N TYR A 116 -2.45 5.66 -19.67
CA TYR A 116 -1.97 5.20 -20.98
C TYR A 116 -2.49 6.07 -22.12
N GLN A 117 -3.74 6.54 -22.06
CA GLN A 117 -4.28 7.48 -23.03
C GLN A 117 -3.49 8.80 -23.05
N GLU A 118 -3.16 9.35 -21.88
CA GLU A 118 -2.35 10.57 -21.76
C GLU A 118 -0.92 10.37 -22.30
N LEU A 119 -0.32 9.22 -22.02
CA LEU A 119 1.00 8.87 -22.53
C LEU A 119 1.00 8.75 -24.06
N ILE A 120 0.00 8.07 -24.64
CA ILE A 120 -0.12 7.91 -26.10
C ILE A 120 -0.37 9.27 -26.76
N ALA A 121 -1.19 10.13 -26.16
CA ALA A 121 -1.42 11.48 -26.67
C ALA A 121 -0.13 12.33 -26.72
N THR A 122 0.83 12.04 -25.83
CA THR A 122 2.08 12.80 -25.71
C THR A 122 3.22 12.22 -26.54
N THR A 123 3.41 10.90 -26.51
CA THR A 123 4.59 10.22 -27.06
C THR A 123 4.27 9.41 -28.32
N ASP A 124 3.01 9.04 -28.53
CA ASP A 124 2.54 8.20 -29.64
C ASP A 124 3.28 6.85 -29.77
N ASP A 125 3.70 6.30 -28.62
CA ASP A 125 4.45 5.04 -28.54
C ASP A 125 3.58 3.82 -28.91
N PRO A 126 3.96 3.01 -29.93
CA PRO A 126 3.25 1.78 -30.29
C PRO A 126 3.13 0.77 -29.13
N SER A 127 4.13 0.70 -28.25
CA SER A 127 4.12 -0.26 -27.13
C SER A 127 3.09 0.14 -26.06
N ALA A 128 2.86 1.45 -25.87
CA ALA A 128 1.83 1.97 -25.00
C ALA A 128 0.42 1.69 -25.57
N LYS A 129 0.24 1.76 -26.89
CA LYS A 129 -1.02 1.40 -27.56
C LYS A 129 -1.41 -0.06 -27.35
N LEU A 130 -0.44 -0.98 -27.46
CA LEU A 130 -0.67 -2.40 -27.16
C LEU A 130 -1.15 -2.60 -25.71
N ARG A 131 -0.46 -2.00 -24.73
CA ARG A 131 -0.83 -2.11 -23.30
C ARG A 131 -2.19 -1.50 -23.00
N LEU A 132 -2.54 -0.38 -23.63
CA LEU A 132 -3.88 0.21 -23.54
C LEU A 132 -4.95 -0.75 -24.06
N ALA A 133 -4.73 -1.39 -25.21
CA ALA A 133 -5.68 -2.34 -25.78
C ALA A 133 -5.88 -3.57 -24.87
N ILE A 134 -4.80 -4.08 -24.26
CA ILE A 134 -4.90 -5.17 -23.27
C ILE A 134 -5.74 -4.71 -22.06
N LEU A 135 -5.48 -3.53 -21.49
CA LEU A 135 -6.27 -3.01 -20.36
C LEU A 135 -7.75 -2.82 -20.71
N LEU A 136 -8.05 -2.35 -21.92
CA LEU A 136 -9.43 -2.24 -22.40
C LEU A 136 -10.09 -3.62 -22.50
N GLY A 137 -9.39 -4.60 -23.07
CA GLY A 137 -9.90 -5.97 -23.18
C GLY A 137 -10.16 -6.62 -21.82
N GLU A 138 -9.19 -6.57 -20.91
CA GLU A 138 -9.32 -7.16 -19.57
C GLU A 138 -10.36 -6.45 -18.70
N SER A 139 -10.58 -5.14 -18.90
CA SER A 139 -11.64 -4.39 -18.20
C SER A 139 -13.05 -4.57 -18.79
N GLY A 140 -13.24 -5.52 -19.72
CA GLY A 140 -14.53 -5.81 -20.35
C GLY A 140 -14.92 -4.86 -21.50
N HIS A 141 -14.01 -4.00 -21.94
CA HIS A 141 -14.19 -3.09 -23.09
C HIS A 141 -13.58 -3.66 -24.38
N GLU A 142 -13.80 -4.96 -24.64
CA GLU A 142 -13.22 -5.72 -25.76
C GLU A 142 -13.50 -5.06 -27.13
N SER A 143 -14.71 -4.56 -27.34
CA SER A 143 -15.08 -3.86 -28.58
C SER A 143 -14.26 -2.60 -28.83
N LYS A 144 -13.90 -1.86 -27.77
CA LYS A 144 -13.03 -0.69 -27.86
C LYS A 144 -11.58 -1.11 -28.13
N ALA A 145 -11.10 -2.18 -27.49
CA ALA A 145 -9.77 -2.72 -27.74
C ALA A 145 -9.59 -3.14 -29.21
N LEU A 146 -10.59 -3.82 -29.78
CA LEU A 146 -10.60 -4.22 -31.19
C LEU A 146 -10.67 -3.01 -32.13
N ALA A 147 -11.50 -2.01 -31.82
CA ALA A 147 -11.59 -0.80 -32.63
C ALA A 147 -10.26 -0.01 -32.66
N GLU A 148 -9.58 0.11 -31.52
CA GLU A 148 -8.25 0.71 -31.42
C GLU A 148 -7.22 -0.07 -32.27
N ALA A 149 -7.19 -1.39 -32.13
CA ALA A 149 -6.27 -2.25 -32.89
C ALA A 149 -6.50 -2.17 -34.40
N GLN A 150 -7.76 -2.08 -34.84
CA GLN A 150 -8.10 -1.84 -36.25
C GLN A 150 -7.67 -0.46 -36.74
N GLY A 151 -7.43 0.52 -35.86
CA GLY A 151 -6.88 1.82 -36.25
C GLY A 151 -5.38 1.79 -36.58
N TRP A 152 -4.66 0.71 -36.23
CA TRP A 152 -3.20 0.65 -36.36
C TRP A 152 -2.76 0.20 -37.75
N HIS A 153 -2.82 1.10 -38.73
CA HIS A 153 -2.41 0.79 -40.12
C HIS A 153 -1.07 1.41 -40.55
N ASP A 154 -0.52 2.37 -39.79
CA ASP A 154 0.45 3.32 -40.38
C ASP A 154 1.95 3.08 -40.10
N ARG A 155 2.38 2.13 -39.26
CA ARG A 155 3.79 2.09 -38.81
C ARG A 155 4.37 0.68 -38.63
N GLY A 156 4.76 0.07 -39.76
CA GLY A 156 5.71 -1.06 -39.80
C GLY A 156 5.18 -2.42 -39.34
N THR A 157 6.04 -3.43 -39.42
CA THR A 157 5.73 -4.84 -39.11
C THR A 157 5.24 -5.07 -37.68
N SER A 158 5.64 -4.20 -36.73
CA SER A 158 5.23 -4.29 -35.32
C SER A 158 3.76 -3.93 -35.07
N ALA A 159 3.20 -2.99 -35.82
CA ALA A 159 1.79 -2.61 -35.66
C ALA A 159 0.86 -3.77 -36.05
N GLU A 160 1.23 -4.50 -37.10
CA GLU A 160 0.50 -5.65 -37.59
C GLU A 160 0.57 -6.84 -36.61
N SER A 161 1.73 -7.13 -36.03
CA SER A 161 1.85 -8.18 -35.01
C SER A 161 1.06 -7.83 -33.74
N PHE A 162 1.07 -6.57 -33.30
CA PHE A 162 0.26 -6.12 -32.16
C PHE A 162 -1.24 -6.24 -32.44
N ARG A 163 -1.66 -5.87 -33.64
CA ARG A 163 -3.06 -6.02 -34.06
C ARG A 163 -3.48 -7.49 -34.04
N GLN A 164 -2.65 -8.39 -34.57
CA GLN A 164 -2.92 -9.83 -34.56
C GLN A 164 -3.08 -10.39 -33.14
N LEU A 165 -2.22 -9.97 -32.20
CA LEU A 165 -2.34 -10.36 -30.79
C LEU A 165 -3.68 -9.93 -30.17
N ILE A 166 -4.07 -8.66 -30.35
CA ILE A 166 -5.32 -8.12 -29.78
C ILE A 166 -6.55 -8.75 -30.42
N VAL A 167 -6.56 -8.92 -31.75
CA VAL A 167 -7.66 -9.57 -32.46
C VAL A 167 -7.79 -11.01 -32.01
N ALA A 168 -6.71 -11.78 -31.96
CA ALA A 168 -6.78 -13.19 -31.53
C ALA A 168 -7.26 -13.35 -30.08
N ALA A 169 -6.91 -12.42 -29.19
CA ALA A 169 -7.27 -12.49 -27.77
C ALA A 169 -8.73 -12.08 -27.49
N TYR A 170 -9.24 -11.08 -28.20
CA TYR A 170 -10.53 -10.43 -27.87
C TYR A 170 -11.60 -10.53 -28.96
N ASP A 171 -11.27 -11.00 -30.17
CA ASP A 171 -12.29 -11.27 -31.20
C ASP A 171 -13.08 -12.56 -30.86
N ALA A 172 -14.24 -12.71 -31.48
CA ALA A 172 -15.10 -13.88 -31.32
C ALA A 172 -14.62 -15.10 -32.14
N ALA A 173 -13.78 -14.91 -33.17
CA ALA A 173 -13.35 -15.97 -34.09
C ALA A 173 -12.47 -17.06 -33.43
N PRO A 174 -12.84 -18.36 -33.53
CA PRO A 174 -12.14 -19.44 -32.82
C PRO A 174 -10.66 -19.51 -33.21
N LEU A 175 -9.80 -19.70 -32.22
CA LEU A 175 -8.35 -19.76 -32.38
C LEU A 175 -7.90 -21.22 -32.45
N SER A 176 -7.07 -21.58 -33.42
CA SER A 176 -6.46 -22.92 -33.46
C SER A 176 -5.25 -23.01 -32.54
N LEU A 177 -4.91 -24.22 -32.07
CA LEU A 177 -3.72 -24.45 -31.23
C LEU A 177 -2.42 -24.05 -31.93
N GLU A 178 -2.31 -24.27 -33.24
CA GLU A 178 -1.12 -23.87 -34.02
C GLU A 178 -0.97 -22.34 -34.08
N GLN A 179 -2.08 -21.62 -34.29
CA GLN A 179 -2.08 -20.15 -34.28
C GLN A 179 -1.74 -19.61 -32.90
N GLU A 180 -2.26 -20.24 -31.85
CA GLU A 180 -1.99 -19.88 -30.47
C GLU A 180 -0.50 -19.99 -30.14
N THR A 181 0.15 -21.09 -30.51
CA THR A 181 1.58 -21.29 -30.25
C THR A 181 2.44 -20.23 -30.96
N GLN A 182 2.09 -19.88 -32.21
CA GLN A 182 2.79 -18.82 -32.94
C GLN A 182 2.58 -17.43 -32.30
N LEU A 183 1.37 -17.16 -31.82
CA LEU A 183 1.04 -15.92 -31.13
C LEU A 183 1.73 -15.83 -29.77
N GLN A 184 1.88 -16.94 -29.04
CA GLN A 184 2.66 -16.97 -27.79
C GLN A 184 4.13 -16.67 -28.01
N ALA A 185 4.74 -17.20 -29.07
CA ALA A 185 6.11 -16.87 -29.43
C ALA A 185 6.25 -15.38 -29.73
N THR A 186 5.32 -14.83 -30.53
CA THR A 186 5.25 -13.39 -30.83
C THR A 186 5.06 -12.56 -29.56
N LEU A 187 4.22 -13.03 -28.63
CA LEU A 187 3.96 -12.37 -27.36
C LEU A 187 5.22 -12.31 -26.48
N ALA A 188 5.97 -13.41 -26.39
CA ALA A 188 7.21 -13.49 -25.61
C ALA A 188 8.34 -12.59 -26.15
N GLU A 189 8.35 -12.34 -27.46
CA GLU A 189 9.30 -11.41 -28.08
C GLU A 189 8.91 -9.93 -27.90
N THR A 190 7.62 -9.65 -27.74
CA THR A 190 7.08 -8.27 -27.76
C THR A 190 6.86 -7.68 -26.38
N LEU A 191 6.37 -8.47 -25.43
CA LEU A 191 6.03 -7.99 -24.09
C LEU A 191 6.98 -8.57 -23.03
N PRO A 192 7.49 -7.72 -22.12
CA PRO A 192 8.25 -8.21 -20.99
C PRO A 192 7.33 -9.03 -20.07
N ILE A 193 7.92 -10.00 -19.39
CA ILE A 193 7.22 -10.82 -18.39
C ILE A 193 6.63 -9.92 -17.31
N GLY A 194 5.33 -10.04 -17.06
CA GLY A 194 4.57 -9.25 -16.09
C GLY A 194 3.07 -9.38 -16.33
N TRP A 195 2.28 -8.53 -15.65
CA TRP A 195 0.81 -8.60 -15.67
C TRP A 195 0.21 -8.65 -17.08
N PHE A 196 0.67 -7.78 -17.99
CA PHE A 196 0.20 -7.72 -19.38
C PHE A 196 0.49 -8.98 -20.17
N TYR A 197 1.72 -9.49 -20.08
CA TYR A 197 2.12 -10.75 -20.72
C TYR A 197 1.29 -11.91 -20.19
N ASP A 198 1.18 -12.02 -18.86
CA ASP A 198 0.50 -13.13 -18.22
C ASP A 198 -0.99 -13.16 -18.58
N HIS A 199 -1.67 -12.02 -18.61
CA HIS A 199 -3.09 -11.93 -18.94
C HIS A 199 -3.36 -12.22 -20.41
N LEU A 200 -2.57 -11.62 -21.30
CA LEU A 200 -2.74 -11.85 -22.74
C LEU A 200 -2.42 -13.30 -23.12
N ALA A 201 -1.38 -13.90 -22.54
CA ALA A 201 -1.03 -15.31 -22.75
C ALA A 201 -2.15 -16.24 -22.24
N ALA A 202 -2.67 -15.99 -21.02
CA ALA A 202 -3.78 -16.76 -20.48
C ALA A 202 -5.04 -16.63 -21.34
N ARG A 203 -5.34 -15.41 -21.83
CA ARG A 203 -6.49 -15.16 -22.71
C ARG A 203 -6.35 -15.92 -24.02
N LEU A 204 -5.20 -15.90 -24.68
CA LEU A 204 -4.94 -16.65 -25.91
C LEU A 204 -5.09 -18.16 -25.70
N ALA A 205 -4.49 -18.70 -24.63
CA ALA A 205 -4.62 -20.12 -24.30
C ALA A 205 -6.09 -20.51 -24.02
N GLN A 206 -6.85 -19.64 -23.34
CA GLN A 206 -8.29 -19.84 -23.13
C GLN A 206 -9.09 -19.83 -24.43
N ARG A 207 -8.75 -18.96 -25.38
CA ARG A 207 -9.39 -18.85 -26.70
C ARG A 207 -9.14 -20.08 -27.56
N ALA A 208 -7.95 -20.69 -27.47
CA ALA A 208 -7.61 -21.91 -28.19
C ALA A 208 -8.08 -23.20 -27.51
N GLY A 209 -8.59 -23.11 -26.27
CA GLY A 209 -8.94 -24.28 -25.45
C GLY A 209 -7.73 -25.06 -24.94
N ASP A 210 -6.54 -24.45 -24.91
CA ASP A 210 -5.33 -25.10 -24.39
C ASP A 210 -5.32 -25.10 -22.86
N HIS A 211 -6.02 -26.08 -22.30
CA HIS A 211 -6.07 -26.28 -20.85
C HIS A 211 -4.71 -26.65 -20.23
N ALA A 212 -3.80 -27.27 -20.99
CA ALA A 212 -2.48 -27.66 -20.46
C ALA A 212 -1.61 -26.41 -20.24
N LEU A 213 -1.63 -25.48 -21.19
CA LEU A 213 -0.91 -24.23 -21.09
C LEU A 213 -1.51 -23.29 -20.04
N LEU A 214 -2.84 -23.24 -19.94
CA LEU A 214 -3.54 -22.54 -18.86
C LEU A 214 -3.13 -23.04 -17.48
N THR A 215 -3.01 -24.35 -17.28
CA THR A 215 -2.56 -24.89 -15.98
C THR A 215 -1.11 -24.53 -15.69
N THR A 216 -0.24 -24.52 -16.70
CA THR A 216 1.19 -24.17 -16.56
C THR A 216 1.37 -22.68 -16.22
N ILE A 217 0.64 -21.79 -16.91
CA ILE A 217 0.65 -20.34 -16.65
C ILE A 217 0.10 -20.05 -15.24
N ASN A 218 -1.00 -20.69 -14.84
CA ASN A 218 -1.56 -20.53 -13.50
C ASN A 218 -0.62 -21.06 -12.41
N LEU A 219 0.06 -22.20 -12.64
CA LEU A 219 1.05 -22.74 -11.70
C LEU A 219 2.30 -21.83 -11.59
N GLN A 220 2.77 -21.25 -12.69
CA GLN A 220 3.88 -20.28 -12.65
C GLN A 220 3.50 -18.98 -11.93
N ARG A 221 2.26 -18.49 -12.07
CA ARG A 221 1.75 -17.35 -11.28
C ARG A 221 1.76 -17.67 -9.78
N GLN A 222 1.26 -18.85 -9.40
CA GLN A 222 1.22 -19.29 -8.00
C GLN A 222 2.61 -19.35 -7.34
N MET A 223 3.63 -19.83 -8.06
CA MET A 223 4.99 -19.91 -7.51
C MET A 223 5.63 -18.54 -7.25
N LYS A 224 5.35 -17.53 -8.09
CA LYS A 224 5.83 -16.15 -7.88
C LYS A 224 5.14 -15.47 -6.70
N GLU A 225 3.84 -15.68 -6.55
CA GLU A 225 3.02 -15.12 -5.47
C GLU A 225 3.43 -15.68 -4.11
N GLU A 226 3.68 -16.99 -4.00
CA GLU A 226 4.12 -17.62 -2.74
C GLU A 226 5.47 -17.09 -2.25
N GLN A 227 6.41 -16.80 -3.17
CA GLN A 227 7.74 -16.35 -2.79
C GLN A 227 7.68 -14.93 -2.20
N VAL A 228 6.93 -14.01 -2.81
CA VAL A 228 6.79 -12.64 -2.30
C VAL A 228 5.97 -12.61 -1.00
N GLN A 229 4.91 -13.41 -0.91
CA GLN A 229 4.06 -13.47 0.28
C GLN A 229 4.77 -14.09 1.49
N ARG A 230 5.74 -15.00 1.28
CA ARG A 230 6.58 -15.59 2.35
C ARG A 230 7.43 -14.55 3.08
N TRP A 231 7.88 -13.49 2.39
CA TRP A 231 8.70 -12.44 2.99
C TRP A 231 7.86 -11.32 3.63
N ILE A 232 6.71 -10.99 3.06
CA ILE A 232 5.84 -9.91 3.54
C ILE A 232 5.03 -10.33 4.76
N ARG A 233 4.59 -11.58 4.83
CA ARG A 233 3.77 -12.11 5.93
C ARG A 233 4.41 -11.98 7.33
N PRO A 234 5.69 -12.32 7.56
CA PRO A 234 6.31 -12.11 8.86
C PRO A 234 6.46 -10.61 9.21
N LEU A 235 6.70 -9.73 8.24
CA LEU A 235 6.77 -8.28 8.45
C LEU A 235 5.42 -7.71 8.91
N MET A 236 4.33 -8.04 8.22
CA MET A 236 2.97 -7.62 8.60
C MET A 236 2.56 -8.13 9.99
N ILE A 237 2.88 -9.39 10.32
CA ILE A 237 2.61 -9.96 11.64
C ILE A 237 3.43 -9.22 12.70
N SER A 238 4.70 -8.91 12.43
CA SER A 238 5.56 -8.19 13.37
C SER A 238 5.04 -6.78 13.67
N GLU A 239 4.54 -6.08 12.65
CA GLU A 239 4.00 -4.73 12.78
C GLU A 239 2.67 -4.73 13.55
N LEU A 240 1.76 -5.65 13.23
CA LEU A 240 0.51 -5.84 13.98
C LEU A 240 0.75 -6.21 15.44
N THR A 241 1.74 -7.07 15.70
CA THR A 241 2.11 -7.46 17.07
C THR A 241 2.67 -6.26 17.82
N CYS A 242 3.52 -5.45 17.17
CA CYS A 242 4.07 -4.23 17.75
C CYS A 242 2.98 -3.20 18.08
N LEU A 243 2.05 -2.97 17.15
CA LEU A 243 0.90 -2.09 17.35
C LEU A 243 -0.02 -2.57 18.48
N ALA A 244 -0.31 -3.87 18.54
CA ALA A 244 -1.10 -4.45 19.62
C ALA A 244 -0.42 -4.27 20.98
N PHE A 245 0.89 -4.53 21.06
CA PHE A 245 1.67 -4.36 22.29
C PHE A 245 1.72 -2.88 22.72
N GLY A 246 1.96 -1.97 21.78
CA GLY A 246 1.95 -0.53 22.03
C GLY A 246 0.59 -0.04 22.53
N SER A 247 -0.50 -0.52 21.92
CA SER A 247 -1.86 -0.18 22.31
C SER A 247 -2.21 -0.68 23.72
N VAL A 248 -1.86 -1.92 24.06
CA VAL A 248 -2.08 -2.49 25.41
C VAL A 248 -1.30 -1.73 26.48
N ILE A 249 -0.04 -1.36 26.21
CA ILE A 249 0.77 -0.56 27.13
C ILE A 249 0.14 0.82 27.34
N LEU A 250 -0.30 1.48 26.27
CA LEU A 250 -0.95 2.80 26.34
C LEU A 250 -2.25 2.73 27.17
N LEU A 251 -3.08 1.71 26.93
CA LEU A 251 -4.33 1.48 27.66
C LEU A 251 -4.08 1.18 29.14
N GLY A 252 -3.00 0.44 29.44
CA GLY A 252 -2.53 0.19 30.81
C GLY A 252 -2.12 1.48 31.52
N ILE A 253 -1.35 2.35 30.85
CA ILE A 253 -0.94 3.65 31.40
C ILE A 253 -2.15 4.55 31.65
N VAL A 254 -3.10 4.62 30.71
CA VAL A 254 -4.33 5.40 30.85
C VAL A 254 -5.18 4.88 32.02
N ARG A 255 -5.34 3.55 32.16
CA ARG A 255 -6.09 2.96 33.28
C ARG A 255 -5.40 3.16 34.63
N LEU A 256 -4.08 3.10 34.69
CA LEU A 256 -3.31 3.35 35.92
C LEU A 256 -3.39 4.84 36.31
N LYS A 257 -3.34 5.76 35.34
CA LYS A 257 -3.51 7.20 35.57
C LYS A 257 -4.94 7.54 36.00
N GLY A 258 -5.96 6.86 35.45
CA GLY A 258 -7.35 6.99 35.87
C GLY A 258 -7.63 6.44 37.27
N ARG A 259 -6.96 5.35 37.68
CA ARG A 259 -7.06 4.82 39.05
C ARG A 259 -6.41 5.72 40.11
N GLY A 260 -5.37 6.48 39.74
CA GLY A 260 -4.75 7.47 40.62
C GLY A 260 -5.63 8.68 40.94
N LEU A 261 -6.66 8.96 40.13
CA LEU A 261 -7.62 10.05 40.36
C LEU A 261 -8.80 9.64 41.27
N ASN A 262 -9.06 8.34 41.45
CA ASN A 262 -10.15 7.83 42.30
C ASN A 262 -9.75 7.55 43.75
N VAL A 263 -8.51 7.83 44.16
CA VAL A 263 -8.03 7.63 45.55
C VAL A 263 -8.07 8.94 46.37
N LEU A 264 -8.57 10.05 45.78
CA LEU A 264 -8.66 11.37 46.42
C LEU A 264 -10.10 11.92 46.49
N GLN A 265 -11.12 11.05 46.53
CA GLN A 265 -12.48 11.41 46.95
C GLN A 265 -12.84 10.74 48.27
#